data_AF-A0A6M8PYU9-F1
#
_entry.id   AF-A0A6M8PYU9-F1
#
_cell.length_a   1.000
_cell.length_b   1.000
_cell.length_c   1.000
_cell.angle_alpha   90.00
_cell.angle_beta   90.00
_cell.angle_gamma   90.00
#
_symmetry.space_group_name_H-M   'P 1'
#
loop_
_entity.id
_entity.type
_entity.pdbx_description
1 polymer ?
#
loop_
_entity_poly.entity_id
_entity_poly.type
_entity_poly.pdbx_seq_one_letter_code
_entity_poly.pdbx_strand_id
1 'polypeptide(L)' 'WTSNPTNLPVVLQQIHLPIVDQSICRNSTSVTITDNMFCAGYLPDDKKRGDACEGDSGGPFVMKSPTDKRWYQIGIVSW' A
#
# COMPACT_ATOMS: atom_id res chain seq x y z
N TRP A 1 -11.61 -14.81 -10.89
CA TRP A 1 -10.83 -14.60 -9.66
C TRP A 1 -11.81 -14.39 -8.53
N THR A 2 -12.07 -15.42 -7.73
CA THR A 2 -13.05 -15.38 -6.64
C THR A 2 -12.29 -15.50 -5.32
N SER A 3 -12.48 -14.52 -4.42
CA SER A 3 -11.97 -14.55 -3.06
C SER A 3 -12.51 -15.80 -2.34
N ASN A 4 -11.63 -16.72 -1.95
CA ASN A 4 -12.00 -17.85 -1.11
C ASN A 4 -11.91 -17.38 0.35
N PRO A 5 -13.04 -17.28 1.10
CA PRO A 5 -13.05 -16.70 2.44
C PRO A 5 -12.13 -17.42 3.44
N THR A 6 -11.76 -18.67 3.14
CA THR A 6 -10.87 -19.50 3.95
C THR A 6 -9.42 -19.00 4.02
N ASN A 7 -9.01 -18.08 3.13
CA ASN A 7 -7.66 -17.51 3.10
C ASN A 7 -7.57 -16.09 3.68
N LEU A 8 -8.66 -15.53 4.21
CA LEU A 8 -8.62 -14.22 4.85
C LEU A 8 -8.15 -14.35 6.31
N PRO A 9 -7.30 -13.43 6.79
CA PRO A 9 -6.85 -13.43 8.17
C PRO A 9 -8.04 -13.14 9.11
N VAL A 10 -8.10 -13.88 10.23
CA VAL A 10 -9.16 -13.71 11.25
C VAL A 10 -8.87 -12.58 12.24
N VAL A 11 -7.68 -11.98 12.17
CA VAL A 11 -7.28 -10.83 12.98
C VAL A 11 -6.69 -9.74 12.09
N LEU A 12 -6.78 -8.48 12.54
CA LEU A 12 -6.25 -7.34 11.80
C LEU A 12 -4.75 -7.51 11.54
N GLN A 13 -4.36 -7.31 10.28
CA GLN A 13 -2.96 -7.35 9.85
C GLN A 13 -2.40 -5.93 9.70
N GLN A 14 -1.07 -5.81 9.74
CA GLN A 14 -0.38 -4.56 9.44
C GLN A 14 0.97 -4.82 8.77
N ILE A 15 1.39 -3.87 7.93
CA ILE A 15 2.71 -3.86 7.33
C ILE A 15 3.21 -2.42 7.15
N HIS A 16 4.53 -2.24 7.18
CA HIS A 16 5.17 -0.98 6.81
C HIS A 16 5.67 -1.08 5.37
N LEU A 17 5.32 -0.10 4.54
CA LEU A 17 5.74 -0.02 3.14
C LEU A 17 6.44 1.32 2.89
N PRO A 18 7.53 1.34 2.10
CA PRO A 18 8.12 2.59 1.65
C PRO A 18 7.28 3.21 0.53
N ILE A 19 7.20 4.54 0.49
CA ILE A 19 6.62 5.25 -0.65
C ILE A 19 7.56 5.11 -1.85
N VAL A 20 7.00 4.79 -3.00
CA VAL A 20 7.73 4.62 -4.26
C VAL A 20 7.71 5.94 -5.03
N ASP A 21 8.80 6.26 -5.72
CA ASP A 21 8.86 7.42 -6.59
C ASP A 21 7.80 7.35 -7.70
N GLN A 22 7.16 8.49 -7.99
CA GLN A 22 6.03 8.55 -8.92
C GLN A 22 6.41 8.11 -10.34
N SER A 23 7.64 8.37 -10.78
CA SER A 23 8.10 7.93 -12.11
C SER A 23 8.24 6.41 -12.20
N ILE A 24 8.72 5.78 -11.13
CA ILE A 24 8.84 4.32 -11.03
C ILE A 24 7.44 3.70 -11.01
N CYS A 25 6.53 4.23 -10.19
CA CYS A 25 5.14 3.79 -10.08
C CYS A 25 4.39 3.89 -11.43
N ARG A 26 4.58 4.98 -12.18
CA ARG A 26 4.00 5.13 -13.52
C ARG A 26 4.57 4.15 -14.54
N ASN A 27 5.86 3.86 -14.46
CA ASN A 27 6.54 2.97 -15.40
C ASN A 27 6.32 1.48 -15.07
N SER A 28 5.83 1.14 -13.87
CA SER A 28 5.63 -0.25 -13.45
C SER A 28 4.32 -0.88 -13.95
N THR A 29 3.41 -0.09 -14.54
CA THR A 29 2.10 -0.55 -14.98
C THR A 29 1.68 0.13 -16.28
N SER A 30 0.79 -0.51 -17.04
CA SER A 30 0.13 0.10 -18.20
C SER A 30 -1.07 0.98 -17.81
N VAL A 31 -1.47 0.98 -16.54
CA VAL A 31 -2.57 1.80 -16.02
C VAL A 31 -2.09 3.23 -15.78
N THR A 32 -2.90 4.21 -16.19
CA THR A 32 -2.58 5.62 -15.96
C THR A 32 -2.66 5.97 -14.47
N ILE A 33 -1.51 6.26 -13.86
CA ILE A 33 -1.41 6.77 -12.48
C ILE A 33 -1.46 8.30 -12.48
N THR A 34 -2.54 8.85 -11.93
CA THR A 34 -2.75 10.31 -11.80
C THR A 34 -1.93 10.92 -10.66
N ASP A 35 -1.85 12.25 -10.59
CA ASP A 35 -1.16 12.96 -9.50
C ASP A 35 -1.86 12.83 -8.14
N ASN A 36 -3.13 12.37 -8.11
CA ASN A 36 -3.88 12.10 -6.88
C ASN A 36 -3.64 10.69 -6.33
N MET A 37 -2.73 9.92 -6.93
CA MET A 37 -2.41 8.54 -6.59
C MET A 37 -0.90 8.41 -6.35
N PHE A 38 -0.52 7.50 -5.46
CA PHE A 38 0.87 7.13 -5.23
C PHE A 38 0.99 5.62 -5.01
N CYS A 39 2.16 5.05 -5.30
CA CYS A 39 2.47 3.66 -4.98
C CYS A 39 3.28 3.56 -3.68
N ALA A 40 3.13 2.45 -2.96
CA ALA A 40 3.97 2.09 -1.84
C ALA A 40 4.28 0.59 -1.89
N GLY A 41 5.53 0.21 -1.69
CA GLY A 41 5.97 -1.18 -1.85
C GLY A 41 7.47 -1.33 -1.95
N TYR A 42 7.96 -2.53 -1.63
CA TYR A 42 9.37 -2.88 -1.74
C TYR A 42 9.77 -3.13 -3.21
N LEU A 43 11.04 -2.85 -3.56
CA LEU A 43 11.55 -3.16 -4.88
C LEU A 43 11.70 -4.68 -5.06
N PRO A 44 11.71 -5.21 -6.30
CA PRO A 44 11.81 -6.65 -6.54
C PRO A 44 13.03 -7.32 -5.89
N ASP A 45 14.15 -6.59 -5.79
CA ASP A 45 15.42 -7.08 -5.23
C ASP A 45 15.54 -6.84 -3.71
N ASP A 46 14.55 -6.22 -3.08
CA ASP A 46 14.55 -6.05 -1.63
C ASP A 46 14.36 -7.38 -0.90
N LYS A 47 15.04 -7.53 0.23
CA LYS A 47 14.86 -8.70 1.12
C LYS A 47 13.49 -8.73 1.80
N LYS A 48 12.83 -7.58 1.90
CA LYS A 48 11.51 -7.44 2.53
C LYS A 48 10.42 -7.53 1.46
N ARG A 49 9.28 -8.10 1.84
CA ARG A 49 8.11 -8.22 0.97
C ARG A 49 6.85 -7.89 1.74
N GLY A 50 5.81 -7.59 0.98
CA GLY A 50 4.43 -7.50 1.41
C GLY A 50 3.72 -6.36 0.70
N ASP A 51 2.39 -6.44 0.74
CA ASP A 51 1.50 -5.63 -0.09
C ASP A 51 0.12 -5.59 0.57
N ALA A 52 -0.71 -4.62 0.19
CA ALA A 52 -2.14 -4.69 0.44
C ALA A 52 -2.78 -5.67 -0.55
N CYS A 53 -3.89 -6.33 -0.16
CA CYS A 53 -4.52 -7.33 -1.01
C CYS A 53 -6.05 -7.20 -1.00
N GLU A 54 -6.70 -8.19 -1.61
CA GLU A 54 -8.15 -8.32 -1.64
C GLU A 54 -8.75 -8.24 -0.22
N GLY A 55 -9.72 -7.34 -0.05
CA GLY A 55 -10.35 -7.07 1.24
C GLY A 55 -9.76 -5.87 2.01
N ASP A 56 -8.59 -5.37 1.62
CA ASP A 56 -7.99 -4.17 2.25
C ASP A 56 -8.45 -2.86 1.61
N SER A 57 -9.12 -2.91 0.46
CA SER A 57 -9.58 -1.73 -0.28
C SER A 57 -10.44 -0.79 0.57
N GLY A 58 -10.13 0.51 0.52
CA GLY A 58 -10.75 1.52 1.39
C GLY A 58 -10.06 1.69 2.75
N GLY A 59 -9.14 0.79 3.12
CA GLY A 59 -8.34 0.88 4.34
C GLY A 59 -7.35 2.05 4.34
N PRO A 60 -6.88 2.51 5.51
CA PRO A 60 -6.02 3.69 5.61
C PRO A 60 -4.53 3.36 5.38
N PHE A 61 -3.85 4.19 4.58
CA PHE A 61 -2.38 4.27 4.61
C PHE A 61 -1.97 5.41 5.54
N VAL A 62 -1.22 5.10 6.60
CA VAL A 62 -0.87 6.06 7.67
C VAL A 62 0.63 6.25 7.82
N MET A 63 1.03 7.47 8.20
CA MET A 63 2.40 7.80 8.56
C MET A 63 2.46 8.48 9.91
N LYS A 64 3.49 8.13 10.70
CA LYS A 64 3.77 8.79 11.97
C LYS A 64 4.69 9.99 11.73
N SER A 65 4.22 11.18 12.07
CA SER A 65 5.01 12.40 11.94
C SER A 65 6.21 12.39 12.92
N PRO A 66 7.43 12.70 12.45
CA PRO A 66 8.59 12.73 13.30
C PRO A 66 8.59 13.91 14.28
N THR A 67 7.86 14.99 13.98
CA THR A 67 7.86 16.25 14.77
C THR A 67 6.93 16.17 15.97
N ASP A 68 5.65 15.81 15.77
CA ASP A 68 4.62 15.81 16.81
C ASP A 68 4.22 14.40 17.29
N LYS A 69 4.81 13.35 16.68
CA LYS A 69 4.57 11.93 16.98
C LYS A 69 3.13 11.46 16.74
N ARG A 70 2.30 12.22 16.00
CA ARG A 70 0.92 11.84 15.65
C ARG A 70 0.89 10.99 14.38
N TRP A 71 -0.15 10.17 14.27
CA TRP A 71 -0.46 9.41 13.06
C TRP A 71 -1.39 10.22 12.16
N TYR A 72 -1.04 10.28 10.88
CA TYR A 72 -1.83 10.95 9.86
C TYR A 72 -2.18 9.94 8.77
N GLN A 73 -3.42 9.96 8.32
CA GLN A 73 -3.82 9.26 7.11
C GLN A 73 -3.37 10.07 5.90
N ILE A 74 -2.58 9.44 5.04
CA ILE A 74 -2.04 10.08 3.84
C ILE A 74 -2.54 9.42 2.55
N GLY A 75 -3.22 8.27 2.66
CA GLY A 75 -3.76 7.56 1.53
C GLY A 75 -4.87 6.60 1.92
N ILE A 76 -5.46 6.00 0.89
CA ILE A 76 -6.50 4.98 0.97
C ILE A 76 -6.02 3.83 0.08
N VAL A 77 -6.08 2.60 0.59
CA VAL A 77 -5.73 1.40 -0.18
C VAL A 77 -6.65 1.30 -1.40
N SER A 78 -6.02 1.17 -2.55
CA SER A 78 -6.64 1.06 -3.87
C SER A 78 -6.03 -0.11 -4.65
N TRP A 79 -6.49 -0.33 -5.87
CA TRP A 79 -6.00 -1.35 -6.80
C TRP A 79 -4.60 -1.06 -7.36
#